data_AF-A0A4R4ZM46-F1
#
_entry.id   AF-A0A4R4ZM46-F1
#
_cell.length_a   1.000
_cell.length_b   1.000
_cell.length_c   1.000
_cell.angle_alpha   90.00
_cell.angle_beta   90.00
_cell.angle_gamma   90.00
#
_symmetry.space_group_name_H-M   'P 1'
#
loop_
_entity.id
_entity.type
_entity.pdbx_description
1 polymer ?
#
loop_
_entity_poly.entity_id
_entity_poly.type
_entity_poly.pdbx_seq_one_letter_code
_entity_poly.pdbx_strand_id
1 'polypeptide(L)'
;MTGVTSPPAKAPRPRKGKGEGQWALGYREPLNKNEENKKNDDGLNVRARIENIYAHRGFDSIDPADLRGRFRWWGLYTQRKPGIDGGKTATLEPEELDDKYFMLRVRIEGGQLSTEQLRVIAEISTTYARDTADITDRQNIQLHWIRVEDVPAIWNKLEAVGLYTTEACGDVPRVIISSPVAGIAADEIIDPTPAIDDIVEKYIGTTEFSNLPRKFKTAMTGHPSHDVVPEVNDIAFVGVVHPEHGPGFDVWVGGGLSTNPMLAQRLGAWVPLDEVHEAWWGICSIYRDYGYRRLRTRARIKFLVADWGVEKFREILEEKYLKRKLIDGPAPEIPAVQGDHVGVHKQKDGKYFVGVAPVVGRVSGEKLAQVADVVAAHGSNRIRTTAQQKFIVLDVEESKVESLVTELAALGFQARPSAWRRNTMACTGIEFCKLAIVETKARAAQLIDDLEERIPDLDVPITVNVNGCPNSCARIQVADIGLKGQLVLDADGNQVPGYQVHLGGGLGLDAGFGRKLRGHKVTSDDLTDYVERVTQNYLKERTEGERFAQWATRADQEALT
;
A
#
# COMPACT_ATOMS: atom_id res chain seq x y z
N MET A 1 36.63 48.43 -45.88
CA MET A 1 35.77 47.37 -45.33
C MET A 1 36.26 47.04 -43.92
N THR A 2 35.63 47.65 -42.93
CA THR A 2 35.98 47.55 -41.51
C THR A 2 35.30 46.33 -40.91
N GLY A 3 36.08 45.31 -40.54
CA GLY A 3 35.59 44.09 -39.89
C GLY A 3 35.18 44.38 -38.45
N VAL A 4 33.90 44.18 -38.15
CA VAL A 4 33.34 44.24 -36.79
C VAL A 4 33.53 42.87 -36.16
N THR A 5 34.37 42.78 -35.13
CA THR A 5 34.51 41.60 -34.29
C THR A 5 33.37 41.54 -33.28
N SER A 6 32.55 40.48 -33.32
CA SER A 6 31.53 40.24 -32.30
C SER A 6 32.17 39.80 -30.99
N PRO A 7 31.69 40.26 -29.82
CA PRO A 7 32.23 39.87 -28.53
C PRO A 7 31.84 38.41 -28.20
N PRO A 8 32.64 37.70 -27.38
CA PRO A 8 32.38 36.30 -27.04
C PRO A 8 31.08 36.16 -26.25
N ALA A 9 30.27 35.17 -26.63
CA ALA A 9 29.03 34.85 -25.93
C ALA A 9 29.33 34.48 -24.48
N LYS A 10 28.72 35.20 -23.52
CA LYS A 10 28.78 34.84 -22.10
C LYS A 10 28.16 33.46 -21.90
N ALA A 11 28.88 32.56 -21.25
CA ALA A 11 28.34 31.29 -20.78
C ALA A 11 27.04 31.54 -19.98
N PRO A 12 25.98 30.74 -20.17
CA PRO A 12 24.73 30.94 -19.46
C PRO A 12 25.00 30.82 -17.96
N ARG A 13 24.69 31.87 -17.21
CA ARG A 13 24.67 31.80 -15.75
C ARG A 13 23.72 30.67 -15.36
N PRO A 14 24.08 29.76 -14.42
CA PRO A 14 23.13 28.78 -13.93
C PRO A 14 21.92 29.54 -13.39
N ARG A 15 20.75 29.31 -13.99
CA ARG A 15 19.49 29.79 -13.43
C ARG A 15 19.45 29.27 -12.01
N LYS A 16 19.45 30.14 -10.99
CA LYS A 16 19.08 29.76 -9.63
C LYS A 16 17.74 29.04 -9.76
N GLY A 17 17.73 27.73 -9.58
CA GLY A 17 16.50 26.95 -9.61
C GLY A 17 15.51 27.60 -8.65
N LYS A 18 14.26 27.75 -9.08
CA LYS A 18 13.19 28.16 -8.15
C LYS A 18 13.18 27.13 -7.02
N GLY A 19 13.23 27.58 -5.76
CA GLY A 19 13.22 26.67 -4.61
C GLY A 19 12.00 25.74 -4.65
N GLU A 20 12.19 24.46 -4.36
CA GLU A 20 11.12 23.44 -4.37
C GLU A 20 10.40 23.32 -3.02
N GLY A 21 10.56 24.31 -2.12
CA GLY A 21 9.99 24.32 -0.77
C GLY A 21 10.78 23.49 0.26
N GLN A 22 12.06 23.23 -0.01
CA GLN A 22 12.92 22.41 0.84
C GLN A 22 13.37 23.20 2.08
N TRP A 23 13.05 22.69 3.26
CA TRP A 23 13.29 23.39 4.53
C TRP A 23 14.78 23.58 4.84
N ALA A 24 15.62 22.58 4.57
CA ALA A 24 17.07 22.67 4.77
C ALA A 24 17.77 23.69 3.86
N LEU A 25 17.08 24.18 2.82
CA LEU A 25 17.57 25.24 1.93
C LEU A 25 16.99 26.62 2.29
N GLY A 26 16.30 26.73 3.43
CA GLY A 26 15.68 27.98 3.91
C GLY A 26 14.30 28.28 3.32
N TYR A 27 13.75 27.43 2.44
CA TYR A 27 12.42 27.63 1.85
C TYR A 27 11.33 27.08 2.78
N ARG A 28 10.88 27.89 3.75
CA ARG A 28 9.86 27.49 4.74
C ARG A 28 8.45 28.08 4.51
N GLU A 29 8.28 28.92 3.49
CA GLU A 29 6.96 29.46 3.16
C GLU A 29 6.08 28.42 2.43
N PRO A 30 4.76 28.38 2.71
CA PRO A 30 3.87 27.41 2.10
C PRO A 30 3.66 27.75 0.63
N LEU A 31 3.85 26.75 -0.24
CA LEU A 31 3.74 26.92 -1.70
C LEU A 31 2.47 26.26 -2.28
N ASN A 32 1.63 25.68 -1.43
CA ASN A 32 0.33 25.14 -1.79
C ASN A 32 -0.58 25.10 -0.56
N LYS A 33 -1.89 24.91 -0.78
CA LYS A 33 -2.90 24.95 0.27
C LYS A 33 -2.67 23.92 1.38
N ASN A 34 -2.01 22.81 1.08
CA ASN A 34 -1.75 21.78 2.08
C ASN A 34 -0.56 22.10 2.97
N GLU A 35 0.52 22.66 2.42
CA GLU A 35 1.61 23.20 3.24
C GLU A 35 1.12 24.38 4.09
N GLU A 36 0.23 25.21 3.56
CA GLU A 36 -0.43 26.27 4.33
C GLU A 36 -1.26 25.68 5.48
N ASN A 37 -2.07 24.65 5.21
CA ASN A 37 -2.88 23.99 6.23
C ASN A 37 -2.02 23.43 7.39
N LYS A 38 -0.90 22.76 7.05
CA LYS A 38 0.06 22.23 8.04
C LYS A 38 0.82 23.34 8.79
N LYS A 39 1.07 24.50 8.15
CA LYS A 39 1.68 25.66 8.82
C LYS A 39 0.74 26.27 9.85
N ASN A 40 -0.57 26.27 9.57
CA ASN A 40 -1.57 26.92 10.42
C ASN A 40 -1.82 26.17 11.73
N ASP A 41 -1.78 24.83 11.72
CA ASP A 41 -1.89 23.99 12.92
C ASP A 41 -1.45 22.56 12.60
N ASP A 42 -0.82 21.89 13.57
CA ASP A 42 -0.38 20.50 13.43
C ASP A 42 -1.59 19.58 13.24
N GLY A 43 -1.45 18.59 12.35
CA GLY A 43 -2.53 17.64 12.07
C GLY A 43 -2.95 16.81 13.29
N LEU A 44 -2.03 16.53 14.22
CA LEU A 44 -2.30 15.76 15.43
C LEU A 44 -3.25 16.51 16.38
N ASN A 45 -3.22 17.84 16.40
CA ASN A 45 -4.03 18.65 17.32
C ASN A 45 -5.54 18.57 17.07
N VAL A 46 -5.97 18.09 15.88
CA VAL A 46 -7.39 18.00 15.54
C VAL A 46 -8.16 17.01 16.43
N ARG A 47 -7.48 16.05 17.08
CA ARG A 47 -8.13 15.10 18.01
C ARG A 47 -8.93 15.83 19.09
N ALA A 48 -8.33 16.84 19.72
CA ALA A 48 -9.01 17.63 20.74
C ALA A 48 -10.27 18.33 20.20
N ARG A 49 -10.27 18.79 18.94
CA ARG A 49 -11.46 19.40 18.33
C ARG A 49 -12.51 18.36 17.95
N ILE A 50 -12.10 17.16 17.55
CA ILE A 50 -13.01 16.04 17.31
C ILE A 50 -13.74 15.69 18.60
N GLU A 51 -13.01 15.46 19.69
CA GLU A 51 -13.57 15.06 20.99
C GLU A 51 -14.45 16.14 21.61
N ASN A 52 -14.06 17.41 21.55
CA ASN A 52 -14.73 18.47 22.30
C ASN A 52 -15.73 19.31 21.49
N ILE A 53 -15.70 19.25 20.15
CA ILE A 53 -16.54 20.10 19.29
C ILE A 53 -17.28 19.26 18.26
N TYR A 54 -16.55 18.61 17.35
CA TYR A 54 -17.14 18.03 16.15
C TYR A 54 -18.01 16.81 16.43
N ALA A 55 -17.60 15.96 17.39
CA ALA A 55 -18.39 14.80 17.80
C ALA A 55 -19.74 15.19 18.46
N HIS A 56 -19.87 16.42 18.97
CA HIS A 56 -21.10 16.90 19.60
C HIS A 56 -21.98 17.72 18.66
N ARG A 57 -21.40 18.38 17.67
CA ARG A 57 -22.10 19.28 16.75
C ARG A 57 -22.33 18.67 15.36
N GLY A 58 -21.79 17.48 15.11
CA GLY A 58 -21.97 16.72 13.87
C GLY A 58 -21.16 17.24 12.68
N PHE A 59 -21.32 16.57 11.54
CA PHE A 59 -20.48 16.75 10.34
C PHE A 59 -20.41 18.19 9.83
N ASP A 60 -21.54 18.89 9.76
CA ASP A 60 -21.60 20.25 9.19
C ASP A 60 -20.89 21.31 10.05
N SER A 61 -20.51 20.96 11.29
CA SER A 61 -19.75 21.84 12.18
C SER A 61 -18.24 21.83 11.94
N ILE A 62 -17.74 20.90 11.11
CA ILE A 62 -16.30 20.66 10.93
C ILE A 62 -15.69 21.74 10.05
N ASP A 63 -14.59 22.33 10.51
CA ASP A 63 -13.81 23.27 9.70
C ASP A 63 -13.31 22.58 8.41
N PRO A 64 -13.48 23.18 7.21
CA PRO A 64 -13.08 22.54 5.95
C PRO A 64 -11.61 22.13 5.88
N ALA A 65 -10.69 22.88 6.52
CA ALA A 65 -9.27 22.57 6.54
C ALA A 65 -8.96 21.38 7.47
N ASP A 66 -9.73 21.20 8.53
CA ASP A 66 -9.71 19.99 9.35
C ASP A 66 -10.30 18.80 8.59
N LEU A 67 -11.51 18.96 8.03
CA LEU A 67 -12.25 17.90 7.33
C LEU A 67 -11.44 17.26 6.21
N ARG A 68 -10.89 18.08 5.31
CA ARG A 68 -10.16 17.59 4.11
C ARG A 68 -8.65 17.53 4.31
N GLY A 69 -8.16 17.91 5.48
CA GLY A 69 -6.74 17.99 5.81
C GLY A 69 -6.39 17.23 7.08
N ARG A 70 -6.61 17.85 8.24
CA ARG A 70 -6.07 17.38 9.53
C ARG A 70 -6.70 16.08 10.02
N PHE A 71 -7.97 15.79 9.71
CA PHE A 71 -8.62 14.52 10.03
C PHE A 71 -7.81 13.29 9.55
N ARG A 72 -7.04 13.46 8.47
CA ARG A 72 -6.19 12.40 7.94
C ARG A 72 -5.08 11.97 8.91
N TRP A 73 -4.60 12.85 9.78
CA TRP A 73 -3.60 12.48 10.79
C TRP A 73 -4.13 11.45 11.79
N TRP A 74 -5.45 11.28 11.86
CA TRP A 74 -6.10 10.28 12.70
C TRP A 74 -6.83 9.21 11.89
N GLY A 75 -6.37 8.96 10.65
CA GLY A 75 -6.89 7.88 9.83
C GLY A 75 -8.29 8.12 9.26
N LEU A 76 -8.83 9.34 9.36
CA LEU A 76 -10.14 9.69 8.83
C LEU A 76 -10.02 10.34 7.45
N TYR A 77 -10.63 9.72 6.45
CA TYR A 77 -10.90 10.35 5.15
C TYR A 77 -12.40 10.51 4.97
N THR A 78 -12.84 11.63 4.40
CA THR A 78 -14.21 11.71 3.90
C THR A 78 -14.42 10.67 2.79
N GLN A 79 -15.58 10.00 2.83
CA GLN A 79 -15.94 9.02 1.80
C GLN A 79 -16.77 9.67 0.68
N ARG A 80 -16.93 8.95 -0.43
CA ARG A 80 -17.71 9.37 -1.58
C ARG A 80 -19.21 9.32 -1.29
N LYS A 81 -19.92 10.38 -1.68
CA LYS A 81 -21.38 10.41 -1.70
C LYS A 81 -21.95 9.44 -2.75
N PRO A 82 -22.93 8.59 -2.39
CA PRO A 82 -23.60 7.69 -3.33
C PRO A 82 -24.29 8.42 -4.49
N GLY A 83 -24.46 7.73 -5.61
CA GLY A 83 -25.23 8.22 -6.77
C GLY A 83 -24.48 9.19 -7.69
N ILE A 84 -23.20 9.48 -7.42
CA ILE A 84 -22.37 10.32 -8.29
C ILE A 84 -21.64 9.45 -9.31
N ASP A 85 -21.93 9.67 -10.59
CA ASP A 85 -21.28 9.00 -11.71
C ASP A 85 -19.76 9.21 -11.73
N GLY A 86 -19.03 8.20 -12.23
CA GLY A 86 -17.56 8.20 -12.32
C GLY A 86 -17.00 9.30 -13.22
N GLY A 87 -17.73 9.69 -14.26
CA GLY A 87 -17.38 10.80 -15.15
C GLY A 87 -17.38 12.16 -14.49
N LYS A 88 -18.03 12.28 -13.33
CA LYS A 88 -18.08 13.53 -12.55
C LYS A 88 -16.91 13.69 -11.58
N THR A 89 -16.13 12.64 -11.33
CA THR A 89 -15.03 12.64 -10.35
C THR A 89 -13.97 13.71 -10.61
N ALA A 90 -13.70 14.06 -11.86
CA ALA A 90 -12.71 15.08 -12.23
C ALA A 90 -13.31 16.47 -12.50
N THR A 91 -14.64 16.60 -12.48
CA THR A 91 -15.34 17.84 -12.86
C THR A 91 -16.01 18.53 -11.68
N LEU A 92 -16.40 17.77 -10.64
CA LEU A 92 -17.00 18.31 -9.43
C LEU A 92 -15.93 18.83 -8.47
N GLU A 93 -16.30 19.82 -7.68
CA GLU A 93 -15.46 20.28 -6.58
C GLU A 93 -15.35 19.20 -5.49
N PRO A 94 -14.23 19.11 -4.76
CA PRO A 94 -14.01 18.07 -3.75
C PRO A 94 -15.11 17.95 -2.68
N GLU A 95 -15.77 19.08 -2.36
CA GLU A 95 -16.88 19.24 -1.43
C GLU A 95 -18.15 18.53 -1.92
N GLU A 96 -18.41 18.55 -3.22
CA GLU A 96 -19.63 17.96 -3.81
C GLU A 96 -19.56 16.43 -3.85
N LEU A 97 -18.35 15.89 -3.80
CA LEU A 97 -18.07 14.46 -3.71
C LEU A 97 -18.15 13.92 -2.27
N ASP A 98 -18.16 14.78 -1.26
CA ASP A 98 -18.18 14.38 0.15
C ASP A 98 -19.54 13.82 0.56
N ASP A 99 -19.52 12.65 1.20
CA ASP A 99 -20.60 12.24 2.09
C ASP A 99 -20.34 12.79 3.50
N LYS A 100 -21.37 12.75 4.35
CA LYS A 100 -21.30 13.08 5.78
C LYS A 100 -20.58 12.01 6.62
N TYR A 101 -20.14 10.92 6.00
CA TYR A 101 -19.49 9.78 6.63
C TYR A 101 -17.99 9.73 6.32
N PHE A 102 -17.27 8.95 7.12
CA PHE A 102 -15.83 8.77 7.02
C PHE A 102 -15.47 7.32 6.74
N MET A 103 -14.39 7.17 5.97
CA MET A 103 -13.53 6.02 6.04
C MET A 103 -12.59 6.20 7.24
N LEU A 104 -12.56 5.22 8.14
CA LEU A 104 -11.60 5.13 9.24
C LEU A 104 -10.62 4.00 8.97
N ARG A 105 -9.33 4.29 9.09
CA ARG A 105 -8.26 3.30 8.95
C ARG A 105 -7.63 3.00 10.30
N VAL A 106 -7.76 1.76 10.75
CA VAL A 106 -7.03 1.23 11.92
C VAL A 106 -5.58 1.00 11.52
N ARG A 107 -4.62 1.45 12.31
CA ARG A 107 -3.18 1.23 12.08
C ARG A 107 -2.75 -0.07 12.77
N ILE A 108 -2.19 -1.00 11.99
CA ILE A 108 -1.83 -2.33 12.45
C ILE A 108 -0.41 -2.62 11.96
N GLU A 109 0.57 -2.35 12.82
CA GLU A 109 1.99 -2.51 12.48
C GLU A 109 2.32 -3.99 12.23
N GLY A 110 2.99 -4.26 11.12
CA GLY A 110 3.26 -5.63 10.67
C GLY A 110 2.00 -6.49 10.46
N GLY A 111 0.80 -5.89 10.45
CA GLY A 111 -0.46 -6.61 10.38
C GLY A 111 -0.81 -7.47 11.60
N GLN A 112 -0.12 -7.31 12.73
CA GLN A 112 -0.23 -8.17 13.89
C GLN A 112 -1.48 -7.86 14.72
N LEU A 113 -2.33 -8.87 14.94
CA LEU A 113 -3.55 -8.77 15.71
C LEU A 113 -3.68 -9.94 16.68
N SER A 114 -4.13 -9.64 17.90
CA SER A 114 -4.70 -10.65 18.78
C SER A 114 -6.15 -10.97 18.40
N THR A 115 -6.69 -12.11 18.86
CA THR A 115 -8.14 -12.40 18.74
C THR A 115 -9.00 -11.34 19.45
N GLU A 116 -8.51 -10.77 20.56
CA GLU A 116 -9.22 -9.69 21.28
C GLU A 116 -9.27 -8.40 20.46
N GLN A 117 -8.13 -8.00 19.89
CA GLN A 117 -8.05 -6.86 18.98
C GLN A 117 -8.96 -7.05 17.76
N LEU A 118 -9.00 -8.27 17.20
CA LEU A 118 -9.88 -8.61 16.08
C LEU A 118 -11.36 -8.49 16.46
N ARG A 119 -11.75 -8.92 17.66
CA ARG A 119 -13.13 -8.76 18.19
C ARG A 119 -13.51 -7.30 18.38
N VAL A 120 -12.60 -6.46 18.86
CA VAL A 120 -12.86 -5.02 18.99
C VAL A 120 -13.08 -4.38 17.62
N ILE A 121 -12.26 -4.70 16.63
CA ILE A 121 -12.48 -4.22 15.25
C ILE A 121 -13.82 -4.71 14.70
N ALA A 122 -14.17 -5.98 14.96
CA ALA A 122 -15.46 -6.55 14.57
C ALA A 122 -16.65 -5.83 15.22
N GLU A 123 -16.58 -5.56 16.53
CA GLU A 123 -17.61 -4.80 17.26
C GLU A 123 -17.75 -3.38 16.68
N ILE A 124 -16.63 -2.70 16.44
CA ILE A 124 -16.64 -1.36 15.84
C ILE A 124 -17.29 -1.40 14.46
N SER A 125 -16.94 -2.40 13.65
CA SER A 125 -17.48 -2.55 12.30
C SER A 125 -19.00 -2.75 12.31
N THR A 126 -19.49 -3.70 13.12
CA THR A 126 -20.94 -4.00 13.24
C THR A 126 -21.72 -2.80 13.81
N THR A 127 -21.18 -2.14 14.84
CA THR A 127 -21.91 -1.08 15.56
C THR A 127 -21.85 0.27 14.84
N TYR A 128 -20.69 0.66 14.32
CA TYR A 128 -20.46 2.02 13.80
C TYR A 128 -20.22 2.08 12.29
N ALA A 129 -19.85 0.96 11.65
CA ALA A 129 -19.43 0.93 10.26
C ALA A 129 -20.38 0.19 9.32
N ARG A 130 -21.60 -0.11 9.77
CA ARG A 130 -22.59 -0.91 9.02
C ARG A 130 -22.03 -2.25 8.53
N ASP A 131 -21.30 -2.91 9.41
CA ASP A 131 -20.61 -4.18 9.18
C ASP A 131 -19.52 -4.15 8.08
N THR A 132 -19.14 -2.96 7.58
CA THR A 132 -18.09 -2.84 6.59
C THR A 132 -16.71 -3.07 7.20
N ALA A 133 -15.90 -3.91 6.55
CA ALA A 133 -14.48 -4.05 6.85
C ALA A 133 -13.72 -4.56 5.61
N ASP A 134 -12.62 -3.88 5.27
CA ASP A 134 -11.73 -4.27 4.18
C ASP A 134 -10.29 -4.37 4.68
N ILE A 135 -9.65 -5.53 4.47
CA ILE A 135 -8.20 -5.69 4.64
C ILE A 135 -7.51 -4.93 3.50
N THR A 136 -6.61 -4.04 3.89
CA THR A 136 -5.84 -3.24 2.95
C THR A 136 -4.61 -3.98 2.46
N ASP A 137 -4.09 -3.51 1.34
CA ASP A 137 -2.84 -3.95 0.76
C ASP A 137 -1.62 -3.49 1.60
N ARG A 138 -1.86 -2.80 2.74
CA ARG A 138 -0.84 -2.42 3.72
C ARG A 138 -1.15 -2.96 5.11
N GLN A 139 -1.76 -4.14 5.20
CA GLN A 139 -2.02 -4.87 6.44
C GLN A 139 -3.02 -4.21 7.41
N ASN A 140 -3.46 -2.98 7.17
CA ASN A 140 -4.50 -2.34 7.96
C ASN A 140 -5.89 -2.90 7.65
N ILE A 141 -6.85 -2.60 8.53
CA ILE A 141 -8.29 -2.72 8.27
C ILE A 141 -8.89 -1.32 8.06
N GLN A 142 -9.76 -1.21 7.07
CA GLN A 142 -10.56 -0.01 6.80
C GLN A 142 -12.03 -0.26 7.05
N LEU A 143 -12.66 0.71 7.70
CA LEU A 143 -14.08 0.77 8.00
C LEU A 143 -14.69 1.97 7.26
N HIS A 144 -15.93 1.89 6.81
CA HIS A 144 -16.67 2.99 6.17
C HIS A 144 -17.95 3.30 6.94
N TRP A 145 -18.70 4.33 6.53
CA TRP A 145 -19.94 4.76 7.19
C TRP A 145 -19.77 5.30 8.62
N ILE A 146 -18.54 5.59 9.05
CA ILE A 146 -18.27 6.15 10.37
C ILE A 146 -18.82 7.58 10.43
N ARG A 147 -19.48 7.94 11.52
CA ARG A 147 -19.90 9.32 11.79
C ARG A 147 -18.91 9.97 12.76
N VAL A 148 -18.75 11.30 12.69
CA VAL A 148 -17.80 12.01 13.56
C VAL A 148 -18.17 11.88 15.04
N GLU A 149 -19.46 11.77 15.32
CA GLU A 149 -20.06 11.58 16.64
C GLU A 149 -19.58 10.29 17.31
N ASP A 150 -19.30 9.26 16.52
CA ASP A 150 -18.90 7.94 17.01
C ASP A 150 -17.38 7.83 17.22
N VAL A 151 -16.59 8.72 16.61
CA VAL A 151 -15.11 8.62 16.58
C VAL A 151 -14.48 8.54 17.98
N PRO A 152 -14.86 9.35 18.98
CA PRO A 152 -14.28 9.23 20.33
C PRO A 152 -14.54 7.87 20.98
N ALA A 153 -15.74 7.30 20.79
CA ALA A 153 -16.07 5.97 21.31
C ALA A 153 -15.27 4.87 20.62
N ILE A 154 -15.06 5.00 19.30
CA ILE A 154 -14.23 4.09 18.52
C ILE A 154 -12.77 4.14 19.00
N TRP A 155 -12.21 5.33 19.21
CA TRP A 155 -10.85 5.46 19.74
C TRP A 155 -10.71 4.82 21.12
N ASN A 156 -11.63 5.09 22.05
CA ASN A 156 -11.59 4.48 23.38
C ASN A 156 -11.57 2.94 23.30
N LYS A 157 -12.36 2.35 22.38
CA LYS A 157 -12.38 0.89 22.17
C LYS A 157 -11.06 0.37 21.59
N LEU A 158 -10.51 1.02 20.56
CA LEU A 158 -9.25 0.63 19.95
C LEU A 158 -8.09 0.74 20.95
N GLU A 159 -8.01 1.87 21.67
CA GLU A 159 -6.94 2.17 22.61
C GLU A 159 -6.96 1.23 23.81
N ALA A 160 -8.14 0.78 24.25
CA ALA A 160 -8.28 -0.23 25.30
C ALA A 160 -7.59 -1.57 24.99
N VAL A 161 -7.36 -1.87 23.71
CA VAL A 161 -6.65 -3.08 23.24
C VAL A 161 -5.32 -2.75 22.53
N GLY A 162 -4.79 -1.55 22.74
CA GLY A 162 -3.51 -1.11 22.18
C GLY A 162 -3.51 -0.79 20.67
N LEU A 163 -4.69 -0.69 20.05
CA LEU A 163 -4.83 -0.25 18.66
C LEU A 163 -5.05 1.25 18.58
N TYR A 164 -4.72 1.85 17.43
CA TYR A 164 -4.82 3.29 17.22
C TYR A 164 -5.00 3.65 15.74
N THR A 165 -5.30 4.91 15.45
CA THR A 165 -5.43 5.43 14.06
C THR A 165 -4.41 6.53 13.73
N THR A 166 -3.54 6.86 14.69
CA THR A 166 -2.48 7.86 14.60
C THR A 166 -1.64 7.66 13.34
N GLU A 167 -1.54 8.72 12.54
CA GLU A 167 -0.75 8.80 11.32
C GLU A 167 -1.05 7.69 10.29
N ALA A 168 -2.20 7.02 10.37
CA ALA A 168 -2.60 6.02 9.38
C ALA A 168 -2.79 6.66 7.98
N CYS A 169 -3.10 7.94 7.96
CA CYS A 169 -3.33 8.78 6.78
C CYS A 169 -2.59 10.13 6.90
N GLY A 170 -2.62 10.96 5.85
CA GLY A 170 -1.94 12.26 5.86
C GLY A 170 -0.55 12.27 5.22
N ASP A 171 0.17 13.39 5.42
CA ASP A 171 1.55 13.63 4.96
C ASP A 171 2.54 13.34 6.10
N VAL A 172 2.58 12.06 6.49
CA VAL A 172 3.24 11.49 7.67
C VAL A 172 3.70 10.06 7.37
N PRO A 173 4.49 9.42 8.26
CA PRO A 173 4.75 7.99 8.20
C PRO A 173 3.46 7.17 8.29
N ARG A 174 3.19 6.37 7.28
CA ARG A 174 2.10 5.38 7.28
C ARG A 174 2.53 4.15 8.09
N VAL A 175 1.59 3.21 8.25
CA VAL A 175 1.87 1.86 8.77
C VAL A 175 3.15 1.28 8.15
N ILE A 176 3.97 0.68 9.00
CA ILE A 176 5.13 -0.11 8.66
C ILE A 176 4.62 -1.51 8.34
N ILE A 177 4.70 -1.89 7.06
CA ILE A 177 4.32 -3.24 6.66
C ILE A 177 5.47 -4.20 6.95
N SER A 178 5.15 -5.39 7.44
CA SER A 178 6.14 -6.40 7.79
C SER A 178 5.73 -7.81 7.39
N SER A 179 6.71 -8.71 7.31
CA SER A 179 6.47 -10.11 6.99
C SER A 179 5.36 -10.67 7.89
N PRO A 180 4.27 -11.21 7.32
CA PRO A 180 3.25 -11.89 8.11
C PRO A 180 3.81 -13.09 8.88
N VAL A 181 4.98 -13.61 8.53
CA VAL A 181 5.60 -14.77 9.20
C VAL A 181 6.86 -14.41 9.97
N ALA A 182 7.07 -13.11 10.25
CA ALA A 182 8.16 -12.62 11.10
C ALA A 182 8.17 -13.30 12.48
N GLY A 183 9.33 -13.79 12.89
CA GLY A 183 9.58 -14.47 14.15
C GLY A 183 9.17 -15.95 14.17
N ILE A 184 8.59 -16.50 13.08
CA ILE A 184 8.08 -17.88 13.06
C ILE A 184 8.48 -18.71 11.84
N ALA A 185 8.79 -18.07 10.71
CA ALA A 185 9.19 -18.77 9.49
C ALA A 185 10.53 -19.49 9.71
N ALA A 186 10.65 -20.69 9.13
CA ALA A 186 11.85 -21.51 9.28
C ALA A 186 13.04 -20.99 8.45
N ASP A 187 12.74 -20.27 7.37
CA ASP A 187 13.65 -19.71 6.38
C ASP A 187 13.82 -18.18 6.51
N GLU A 188 13.26 -17.57 7.57
CA GLU A 188 13.50 -16.15 7.82
C GLU A 188 14.97 -15.90 8.18
N ILE A 189 15.53 -14.84 7.60
CA ILE A 189 16.90 -14.40 7.88
C ILE A 189 16.95 -13.68 9.23
N ILE A 190 15.96 -12.83 9.50
CA ILE A 190 15.90 -11.98 10.68
C ILE A 190 14.47 -11.51 10.96
N ASP A 191 14.07 -11.45 12.23
CA ASP A 191 12.77 -10.90 12.63
C ASP A 191 12.87 -9.37 12.78
N PRO A 192 12.19 -8.56 11.94
CA PRO A 192 12.22 -7.11 12.04
C PRO A 192 11.33 -6.53 13.15
N THR A 193 10.52 -7.34 13.83
CA THR A 193 9.51 -6.88 14.80
C THR A 193 10.09 -5.94 15.87
N PRO A 194 11.25 -6.25 16.51
CA PRO A 194 11.82 -5.35 17.51
C PRO A 194 12.15 -3.94 16.97
N ALA A 195 12.63 -3.84 15.73
CA ALA A 195 12.92 -2.55 15.10
C ALA A 195 11.65 -1.75 14.77
N ILE A 196 10.55 -2.43 14.47
CA ILE A 196 9.24 -1.81 14.24
C ILE A 196 8.74 -1.20 15.55
N ASP A 197 8.77 -1.97 16.64
CA ASP A 197 8.35 -1.53 17.97
C ASP A 197 9.13 -0.29 18.41
N ASP A 198 10.45 -0.32 18.22
CA ASP A 198 11.36 0.81 18.48
C ASP A 198 10.96 2.08 17.70
N ILE A 199 10.65 1.96 16.40
CA ILE A 199 10.26 3.11 15.56
C ILE A 199 8.90 3.65 16.00
N VAL A 200 7.96 2.75 16.32
CA VAL A 200 6.62 3.12 16.74
C VAL A 200 6.66 3.90 18.05
N GLU A 201 7.35 3.35 19.07
CA GLU A 201 7.49 3.97 20.38
C GLU A 201 8.18 5.34 20.31
N LYS A 202 9.27 5.44 19.54
CA LYS A 202 10.10 6.65 19.50
C LYS A 202 9.49 7.79 18.68
N TYR A 203 8.77 7.47 17.60
CA TYR A 203 8.50 8.47 16.55
C TYR A 203 7.03 8.65 16.18
N ILE A 204 6.19 7.62 16.28
CA ILE A 204 4.80 7.70 15.82
C ILE A 204 3.95 8.47 16.84
N GLY A 205 3.14 9.42 16.34
CA GLY A 205 2.36 10.33 17.18
C GLY A 205 3.17 11.51 17.75
N THR A 206 4.45 11.65 17.39
CA THR A 206 5.27 12.81 17.77
C THR A 206 5.18 13.93 16.73
N THR A 207 5.50 15.15 17.13
CA THR A 207 5.57 16.29 16.21
C THR A 207 6.81 16.27 15.31
N GLU A 208 7.75 15.33 15.51
CA GLU A 208 8.98 15.27 14.74
C GLU A 208 8.73 14.92 13.27
N PHE A 209 7.79 14.00 13.03
CA PHE A 209 7.43 13.51 11.69
C PHE A 209 5.94 13.69 11.33
N SER A 210 5.21 14.47 12.12
CA SER A 210 3.83 14.88 11.81
C SER A 210 3.74 15.83 10.59
N ASN A 211 4.86 16.33 10.04
CA ASN A 211 4.84 17.25 8.90
C ASN A 211 5.90 16.87 7.84
N LEU A 212 5.60 15.84 7.05
CA LEU A 212 6.40 15.46 5.89
C LEU A 212 5.87 16.13 4.60
N PRO A 213 6.67 16.17 3.51
CA PRO A 213 6.20 16.73 2.24
C PRO A 213 4.98 16.02 1.65
N ARG A 214 4.88 14.71 1.85
CA ARG A 214 3.79 13.80 1.46
C ARG A 214 3.86 12.53 2.30
N LYS A 215 2.86 11.65 2.18
CA LYS A 215 2.87 10.28 2.76
C LYS A 215 4.24 9.57 2.59
N PHE A 216 4.66 8.88 3.64
CA PHE A 216 5.89 8.10 3.72
C PHE A 216 5.58 6.65 4.11
N LYS A 217 5.97 5.68 3.29
CA LYS A 217 5.65 4.25 3.41
C LYS A 217 6.92 3.48 3.73
N THR A 218 6.90 2.75 4.84
CA THR A 218 7.96 1.84 5.27
C THR A 218 7.55 0.40 4.99
N ALA A 219 8.50 -0.45 4.63
CA ALA A 219 8.37 -1.91 4.62
C ALA A 219 9.60 -2.57 5.29
N MET A 220 9.40 -3.66 6.03
CA MET A 220 10.47 -4.40 6.68
C MET A 220 10.22 -5.90 6.59
N THR A 221 11.12 -6.66 5.98
CA THR A 221 11.01 -8.12 5.94
C THR A 221 12.39 -8.74 6.11
N GLY A 222 12.48 -9.81 6.87
CA GLY A 222 13.62 -10.72 6.83
C GLY A 222 13.33 -12.01 6.08
N HIS A 223 12.16 -12.13 5.46
CA HIS A 223 11.79 -13.32 4.69
C HIS A 223 12.35 -13.24 3.26
N PRO A 224 12.97 -14.31 2.74
CA PRO A 224 13.61 -14.31 1.41
C PRO A 224 12.62 -14.08 0.26
N SER A 225 11.33 -14.33 0.47
CA SER A 225 10.29 -14.15 -0.56
C SER A 225 9.85 -12.70 -0.81
N HIS A 226 10.43 -11.70 -0.13
CA HIS A 226 10.05 -10.28 -0.25
C HIS A 226 8.54 -10.03 -0.13
N ASP A 227 7.90 -10.67 0.85
CA ASP A 227 6.45 -10.70 1.11
C ASP A 227 5.79 -9.33 1.43
N VAL A 228 6.59 -8.26 1.52
CA VAL A 228 6.16 -6.88 1.82
C VAL A 228 6.41 -5.89 0.68
N VAL A 229 6.64 -6.38 -0.54
CA VAL A 229 6.82 -5.55 -1.75
C VAL A 229 7.82 -4.39 -1.57
N PRO A 230 9.06 -4.66 -1.09
CA PRO A 230 10.03 -3.63 -0.72
C PRO A 230 10.33 -2.64 -1.86
N GLU A 231 10.25 -3.07 -3.12
CA GLU A 231 10.50 -2.29 -4.33
C GLU A 231 9.59 -1.05 -4.47
N VAL A 232 8.42 -1.01 -3.81
CA VAL A 232 7.41 0.03 -4.04
C VAL A 232 7.10 0.89 -2.81
N ASN A 233 7.97 0.82 -1.79
CA ASN A 233 7.91 1.62 -0.57
C ASN A 233 8.89 2.81 -0.60
N ASP A 234 8.59 3.86 0.16
CA ASP A 234 9.46 5.05 0.22
C ASP A 234 10.82 4.68 0.86
N ILE A 235 10.79 3.77 1.84
CA ILE A 235 11.94 3.08 2.43
C ILE A 235 11.59 1.59 2.63
N ALA A 236 12.56 0.70 2.44
CA ALA A 236 12.46 -0.69 2.86
C ALA A 236 13.75 -1.21 3.52
N PHE A 237 13.59 -2.12 4.47
CA PHE A 237 14.66 -2.90 5.08
C PHE A 237 14.44 -4.37 4.72
N VAL A 238 15.38 -4.95 3.95
CA VAL A 238 15.24 -6.29 3.38
C VAL A 238 16.33 -7.19 3.94
N GLY A 239 15.94 -8.30 4.57
CA GLY A 239 16.85 -9.21 5.25
C GLY A 239 17.92 -9.76 4.30
N VAL A 240 19.17 -9.70 4.75
CA VAL A 240 20.32 -10.26 4.05
C VAL A 240 21.38 -10.69 5.06
N VAL A 241 22.12 -11.75 4.73
CA VAL A 241 23.27 -12.18 5.52
C VAL A 241 24.53 -11.50 4.97
N HIS A 242 25.11 -10.58 5.74
CA HIS A 242 26.40 -9.98 5.43
C HIS A 242 27.53 -11.01 5.65
N PRO A 243 28.50 -11.14 4.73
CA PRO A 243 29.58 -12.14 4.86
C PRO A 243 30.41 -12.02 6.14
N GLU A 244 30.58 -10.79 6.64
CA GLU A 244 31.39 -10.51 7.84
C GLU A 244 30.57 -10.21 9.09
N HIS A 245 29.30 -9.82 8.95
CA HIS A 245 28.49 -9.28 10.06
C HIS A 245 27.23 -10.10 10.35
N GLY A 246 26.96 -11.15 9.56
CA GLY A 246 25.81 -12.02 9.76
C GLY A 246 24.48 -11.37 9.33
N PRO A 247 23.35 -11.86 9.86
CA PRO A 247 22.01 -11.37 9.49
C PRO A 247 21.80 -9.89 9.83
N GLY A 248 21.28 -9.14 8.87
CA GLY A 248 20.82 -7.75 9.03
C GLY A 248 20.00 -7.32 7.83
N PHE A 249 19.94 -6.03 7.54
CA PHE A 249 19.07 -5.49 6.49
C PHE A 249 19.83 -4.68 5.45
N ASP A 250 19.57 -4.99 4.17
CA ASP A 250 19.88 -4.11 3.06
C ASP A 250 18.82 -2.98 2.99
N VAL A 251 19.27 -1.74 2.82
CA VAL A 251 18.41 -0.54 2.87
C VAL A 251 18.05 -0.05 1.48
N TRP A 252 16.75 0.08 1.20
CA TRP A 252 16.22 0.50 -0.10
C TRP A 252 15.42 1.80 0.06
N VAL A 253 15.52 2.72 -0.90
CA VAL A 253 14.87 4.04 -0.83
C VAL A 253 14.26 4.46 -2.17
N GLY A 254 13.18 5.24 -2.14
CA GLY A 254 12.68 5.95 -3.33
C GLY A 254 11.66 5.19 -4.18
N GLY A 255 10.95 4.20 -3.63
CA GLY A 255 9.90 3.49 -4.35
C GLY A 255 8.55 4.20 -4.36
N GLY A 256 7.73 3.89 -5.37
CA GLY A 256 6.30 4.18 -5.36
C GLY A 256 5.65 4.24 -6.74
N LEU A 257 4.39 3.79 -6.80
CA LEU A 257 3.67 3.56 -8.06
C LEU A 257 2.95 4.81 -8.58
N SER A 258 1.68 5.08 -8.24
CA SER A 258 0.93 6.28 -8.71
C SER A 258 1.12 6.55 -10.22
N THR A 259 1.03 7.80 -10.70
CA THR A 259 1.07 8.12 -12.14
C THR A 259 2.47 8.04 -12.76
N ASN A 260 3.52 8.22 -11.97
CA ASN A 260 4.92 8.13 -12.40
C ASN A 260 5.64 7.05 -11.57
N PRO A 261 5.52 5.76 -11.94
CA PRO A 261 6.02 4.67 -11.13
C PRO A 261 7.55 4.62 -11.11
N MET A 262 8.13 4.38 -9.93
CA MET A 262 9.58 4.24 -9.73
C MET A 262 9.81 3.12 -8.72
N LEU A 263 10.76 2.22 -9.00
CA LEU A 263 11.18 1.20 -8.05
C LEU A 263 12.16 1.83 -7.05
N ALA A 264 12.14 1.34 -5.82
CA ALA A 264 13.12 1.68 -4.80
C ALA A 264 14.49 1.20 -5.25
N GLN A 265 15.51 1.97 -4.89
CA GLN A 265 16.91 1.70 -5.22
C GLN A 265 17.63 1.29 -3.96
N ARG A 266 18.53 0.31 -4.08
CA ARG A 266 19.44 -0.07 -2.99
C ARG A 266 20.33 1.11 -2.63
N LEU A 267 20.50 1.36 -1.34
CA LEU A 267 21.48 2.32 -0.82
C LEU A 267 22.90 1.73 -0.82
N GLY A 268 23.01 0.40 -0.99
CA GLY A 268 24.28 -0.34 -0.87
C GLY A 268 24.77 -0.45 0.57
N ALA A 269 23.87 -0.29 1.54
CA ALA A 269 24.18 -0.25 2.96
C ALA A 269 23.52 -1.42 3.69
N TRP A 270 24.27 -2.06 4.59
CA TRP A 270 23.80 -3.05 5.54
C TRP A 270 23.62 -2.40 6.92
N VAL A 271 22.51 -2.72 7.58
CA VAL A 271 22.16 -2.19 8.91
C VAL A 271 21.80 -3.35 9.83
N PRO A 272 22.44 -3.48 11.02
CA PRO A 272 22.04 -4.47 12.01
C PRO A 272 20.69 -4.09 12.64
N LEU A 273 19.99 -5.07 13.21
CA LEU A 273 18.62 -4.91 13.71
C LEU A 273 18.44 -3.74 14.69
N ASP A 274 19.38 -3.56 15.61
CA ASP A 274 19.39 -2.53 16.64
C ASP A 274 19.59 -1.11 16.10
N GLU A 275 20.18 -0.96 14.91
CA GLU A 275 20.40 0.34 14.27
C GLU A 275 19.32 0.72 13.25
N VAL A 276 18.36 -0.16 12.97
CA VAL A 276 17.29 0.09 11.97
C VAL A 276 16.51 1.36 12.29
N HIS A 277 16.21 1.61 13.58
CA HIS A 277 15.45 2.80 13.97
C HIS A 277 16.22 4.10 13.70
N GLU A 278 17.55 4.11 13.85
CA GLU A 278 18.40 5.27 13.56
C GLU A 278 18.46 5.55 12.06
N ALA A 279 18.66 4.49 11.26
CA ALA A 279 18.66 4.59 9.80
C ALA A 279 17.30 5.11 9.29
N TRP A 280 16.20 4.58 9.84
CA TRP A 280 14.85 5.04 9.52
C TRP A 280 14.66 6.52 9.87
N TRP A 281 15.07 6.94 11.07
CA TRP A 281 14.99 8.32 11.53
C TRP A 281 15.76 9.27 10.60
N GLY A 282 16.99 8.90 10.22
CA GLY A 282 17.83 9.71 9.33
C GLY A 282 17.19 9.86 7.94
N ILE A 283 16.65 8.79 7.38
CA ILE A 283 16.01 8.80 6.06
C ILE A 283 14.70 9.61 6.08
N CYS A 284 13.89 9.46 7.13
CA CYS A 284 12.67 10.26 7.32
C CYS A 284 13.00 11.75 7.50
N SER A 285 14.07 12.05 8.23
CA SER A 285 14.57 13.42 8.43
C SER A 285 15.08 14.06 7.13
N ILE A 286 15.83 13.33 6.30
CA ILE A 286 16.19 13.80 4.95
C ILE A 286 14.93 14.16 4.17
N TYR A 287 13.91 13.30 4.20
CA TYR A 287 12.68 13.57 3.47
C TYR A 287 11.93 14.79 4.01
N ARG A 288 11.84 14.95 5.33
CA ARG A 288 11.26 16.13 5.98
C ARG A 288 11.94 17.42 5.50
N ASP A 289 13.27 17.41 5.48
CA ASP A 289 14.11 18.59 5.34
C ASP A 289 14.41 18.95 3.87
N TYR A 290 14.60 17.94 3.03
CA TYR A 290 15.02 18.07 1.63
C TYR A 290 13.96 17.64 0.62
N GLY A 291 12.86 17.01 1.03
CA GLY A 291 11.80 16.64 0.11
C GLY A 291 11.05 17.85 -0.46
N TYR A 292 10.53 17.68 -1.68
CA TYR A 292 9.88 18.78 -2.41
C TYR A 292 8.48 19.05 -1.87
N ARG A 293 8.18 20.32 -1.60
CA ARG A 293 6.90 20.79 -1.04
C ARG A 293 6.15 21.74 -1.97
N ARG A 294 6.68 22.04 -3.15
CA ARG A 294 6.03 22.92 -4.13
C ARG A 294 4.85 22.25 -4.83
N LEU A 295 5.11 21.24 -5.67
CA LEU A 295 4.10 20.55 -6.46
C LEU A 295 3.67 19.26 -5.77
N ARG A 296 2.38 19.15 -5.41
CA ARG A 296 1.81 17.97 -4.75
C ARG A 296 1.97 16.66 -5.54
N THR A 297 2.08 16.73 -6.86
CA THR A 297 2.33 15.59 -7.76
C THR A 297 3.80 15.19 -7.85
N ARG A 298 4.73 16.05 -7.38
CA ARG A 298 6.19 15.83 -7.38
C ARG A 298 6.78 15.82 -5.95
N ALA A 299 5.95 15.62 -4.92
CA ALA A 299 6.35 15.79 -3.51
C ALA A 299 6.77 14.49 -2.78
N ARG A 300 6.73 13.33 -3.45
CA ARG A 300 7.14 12.04 -2.85
C ARG A 300 8.66 11.86 -2.88
N ILE A 301 9.21 11.11 -1.91
CA ILE A 301 10.67 10.91 -1.79
C ILE A 301 11.29 10.32 -3.05
N LYS A 302 10.57 9.49 -3.81
CA LYS A 302 11.04 8.95 -5.10
C LYS A 302 11.57 10.00 -6.07
N PHE A 303 11.00 11.21 -6.07
CA PHE A 303 11.49 12.30 -6.91
C PHE A 303 12.79 12.91 -6.38
N LEU A 304 12.93 12.98 -5.05
CA LEU A 304 14.18 13.41 -4.42
C LEU A 304 15.30 12.42 -4.73
N VAL A 305 15.05 11.12 -4.53
CA VAL A 305 16.02 10.06 -4.83
C VAL A 305 16.37 10.04 -6.32
N ALA A 306 15.39 10.18 -7.21
CA ALA A 306 15.65 10.22 -8.65
C ALA A 306 16.48 11.44 -9.09
N ASP A 307 16.28 12.60 -8.46
CA ASP A 307 17.05 13.81 -8.79
C ASP A 307 18.44 13.81 -8.12
N TRP A 308 18.62 13.14 -6.97
CA TRP A 308 19.89 13.11 -6.24
C TRP A 308 20.80 11.95 -6.60
N GLY A 309 20.25 10.79 -6.95
CA GLY A 309 20.96 9.51 -6.91
C GLY A 309 21.10 8.97 -5.49
N VAL A 310 21.33 7.67 -5.37
CA VAL A 310 21.48 6.98 -4.07
C VAL A 310 22.80 7.34 -3.37
N GLU A 311 23.84 7.65 -4.14
CA GLU A 311 25.17 7.98 -3.63
C GLU A 311 25.12 9.28 -2.82
N LYS A 312 24.57 10.34 -3.41
CA LYS A 312 24.36 11.61 -2.72
C LYS A 312 23.38 11.48 -1.56
N PHE A 313 22.34 10.66 -1.72
CA PHE A 313 21.38 10.41 -0.65
C PHE A 313 22.07 9.78 0.56
N ARG A 314 22.90 8.76 0.34
CA ARG A 314 23.72 8.10 1.38
C ARG A 314 24.72 9.05 2.01
N GLU A 315 25.45 9.85 1.21
CA GLU A 315 26.38 10.86 1.69
C GLU A 315 25.69 11.82 2.69
N ILE A 316 24.53 12.36 2.32
CA ILE A 316 23.77 13.26 3.20
C ILE A 316 23.28 12.54 4.45
N LEU A 317 22.83 11.29 4.34
CA LEU A 317 22.40 10.48 5.48
C LEU A 317 23.53 10.32 6.50
N GLU A 318 24.69 9.86 6.03
CA GLU A 318 25.88 9.60 6.86
C GLU A 318 26.44 10.88 7.48
N GLU A 319 26.60 11.94 6.69
CA GLU A 319 27.30 13.15 7.14
C GLU A 319 26.41 14.09 7.96
N LYS A 320 25.12 14.21 7.60
CA LYS A 320 24.24 15.23 8.22
C LYS A 320 23.38 14.68 9.34
N TYR A 321 22.97 13.42 9.26
CA TYR A 321 22.03 12.84 10.19
C TYR A 321 22.70 11.82 11.10
N LEU A 322 23.27 10.73 10.55
CA LEU A 322 23.84 9.64 11.36
C LEU A 322 25.20 9.97 11.99
N LYS A 323 25.96 10.90 11.40
CA LYS A 323 27.33 11.27 11.83
C LYS A 323 28.33 10.11 11.83
N ARG A 324 28.05 9.09 11.02
CA ARG A 324 28.90 7.91 10.83
C ARG A 324 28.64 7.31 9.44
N LYS A 325 29.59 6.52 8.95
CA LYS A 325 29.40 5.71 7.76
C LYS A 325 28.50 4.52 8.06
N LEU A 326 27.62 4.19 7.12
CA LEU A 326 26.92 2.91 7.13
C LEU A 326 27.86 1.83 6.60
N ILE A 327 27.67 0.61 7.09
CA ILE A 327 28.40 -0.56 6.63
C ILE A 327 27.94 -0.87 5.20
N ASP A 328 28.86 -1.22 4.29
CA ASP A 328 28.48 -1.65 2.94
C ASP A 328 27.77 -3.00 2.98
N GLY A 329 26.80 -3.21 2.10
CA GLY A 329 25.93 -4.40 2.15
C GLY A 329 25.76 -5.11 0.80
N PRO A 330 25.73 -6.47 0.78
CA PRO A 330 25.33 -7.21 -0.41
C PRO A 330 23.83 -6.99 -0.69
N ALA A 331 23.43 -7.26 -1.94
CA ALA A 331 22.01 -7.35 -2.27
C ALA A 331 21.40 -8.63 -1.69
N PRO A 332 20.13 -8.63 -1.26
CA PRO A 332 19.41 -9.86 -0.97
C PRO A 332 19.23 -10.70 -2.25
N GLU A 333 18.97 -11.98 -2.07
CA GLU A 333 18.55 -12.84 -3.17
C GLU A 333 17.20 -12.36 -3.73
N ILE A 334 17.04 -12.43 -5.05
CA ILE A 334 15.83 -11.96 -5.72
C ILE A 334 14.85 -13.14 -5.80
N PRO A 335 13.66 -13.06 -5.19
CA PRO A 335 12.72 -14.17 -5.22
C PRO A 335 12.11 -14.36 -6.61
N ALA A 336 11.93 -15.62 -7.00
CA ALA A 336 11.23 -15.97 -8.24
C ALA A 336 9.74 -15.61 -8.19
N VAL A 337 9.12 -15.74 -7.02
CA VAL A 337 7.71 -15.39 -6.76
C VAL A 337 7.65 -14.68 -5.41
N GLN A 338 6.90 -13.59 -5.32
CA GLN A 338 6.70 -12.90 -4.06
C GLN A 338 5.81 -13.73 -3.12
N GLY A 339 6.17 -13.75 -1.83
CA GLY A 339 5.38 -14.46 -0.83
C GLY A 339 4.04 -13.79 -0.54
N ASP A 340 2.96 -14.57 -0.56
CA ASP A 340 1.62 -14.17 -0.09
C ASP A 340 1.16 -14.92 1.16
N HIS A 341 1.89 -15.99 1.52
CA HIS A 341 1.68 -16.86 2.67
C HIS A 341 0.32 -17.57 2.72
N VAL A 342 -0.39 -17.68 1.60
CA VAL A 342 -1.62 -18.48 1.51
C VAL A 342 -1.28 -19.97 1.54
N GLY A 343 -2.09 -20.77 2.22
CA GLY A 343 -1.89 -22.22 2.38
C GLY A 343 -1.49 -22.62 3.80
N VAL A 344 -1.14 -23.90 3.95
CA VAL A 344 -0.71 -24.50 5.20
C VAL A 344 0.82 -24.63 5.18
N HIS A 345 1.47 -24.10 6.21
CA HIS A 345 2.93 -24.03 6.27
C HIS A 345 3.42 -24.37 7.68
N LYS A 346 4.61 -24.95 7.78
CA LYS A 346 5.21 -25.32 9.06
C LYS A 346 6.03 -24.16 9.62
N GLN A 347 5.91 -23.94 10.93
CA GLN A 347 6.72 -22.99 11.71
C GLN A 347 8.00 -23.64 12.22
N LYS A 348 8.98 -22.81 12.60
CA LYS A 348 10.25 -23.28 13.18
C LYS A 348 10.11 -24.00 14.52
N ASP A 349 9.04 -23.76 15.27
CA ASP A 349 8.74 -24.42 16.55
C ASP A 349 8.00 -25.77 16.38
N GLY A 350 7.71 -26.17 15.15
CA GLY A 350 7.00 -27.41 14.82
C GLY A 350 5.48 -27.26 14.65
N LYS A 351 4.91 -26.11 15.03
CA LYS A 351 3.49 -25.79 14.76
C LYS A 351 3.28 -25.39 13.30
N TYR A 352 2.07 -24.99 12.96
CA TYR A 352 1.68 -24.56 11.62
C TYR A 352 1.13 -23.13 11.64
N PHE A 353 1.22 -22.47 10.50
CA PHE A 353 0.40 -21.30 10.19
C PHE A 353 -0.44 -21.58 8.95
N VAL A 354 -1.64 -21.00 8.93
CA VAL A 354 -2.63 -21.19 7.85
C VAL A 354 -3.00 -19.83 7.29
N GLY A 355 -2.58 -19.55 6.06
CA GLY A 355 -2.98 -18.36 5.34
C GLY A 355 -4.20 -18.60 4.46
N VAL A 356 -5.13 -17.65 4.47
CA VAL A 356 -6.41 -17.74 3.75
C VAL A 356 -6.65 -16.51 2.89
N ALA A 357 -7.40 -16.70 1.80
CA ALA A 357 -7.72 -15.67 0.84
C ALA A 357 -9.19 -15.21 0.93
N PRO A 358 -9.45 -14.00 1.45
CA PRO A 358 -10.70 -13.28 1.20
C PRO A 358 -10.77 -12.82 -0.25
N VAL A 359 -12.00 -12.52 -0.72
CA VAL A 359 -12.22 -11.93 -2.04
C VAL A 359 -11.74 -10.49 -2.04
N VAL A 360 -10.58 -10.25 -2.67
CA VAL A 360 -9.92 -8.94 -2.76
C VAL A 360 -9.87 -8.16 -1.44
N GLY A 361 -9.66 -8.86 -0.32
CA GLY A 361 -9.59 -8.27 1.03
C GLY A 361 -10.92 -7.87 1.65
N ARG A 362 -12.06 -8.11 1.00
CA ARG A 362 -13.38 -7.82 1.56
C ARG A 362 -13.74 -8.85 2.62
N VAL A 363 -14.05 -8.36 3.81
CA VAL A 363 -14.54 -9.13 4.96
C VAL A 363 -15.80 -8.44 5.49
N SER A 364 -16.16 -8.67 6.74
CA SER A 364 -17.18 -7.89 7.45
C SER A 364 -16.92 -7.95 8.95
N GLY A 365 -17.56 -7.10 9.75
CA GLY A 365 -17.47 -7.16 11.21
C GLY A 365 -17.92 -8.51 11.76
N GLU A 366 -19.08 -9.00 11.33
CA GLU A 366 -19.61 -10.33 11.71
C GLU A 366 -18.61 -11.45 11.40
N LYS A 367 -18.04 -11.45 10.19
CA LYS A 367 -17.03 -12.46 9.81
C LYS A 367 -15.74 -12.33 10.62
N LEU A 368 -15.31 -11.13 10.96
CA LEU A 368 -14.11 -10.92 11.80
C LEU A 368 -14.34 -11.46 13.23
N ALA A 369 -15.54 -11.27 13.78
CA ALA A 369 -15.90 -11.88 15.07
C ALA A 369 -15.87 -13.40 15.01
N GLN A 370 -16.47 -13.99 13.97
CA GLN A 370 -16.46 -15.45 13.75
C GLN A 370 -15.04 -16.00 13.56
N VAL A 371 -14.17 -15.28 12.83
CA VAL A 371 -12.75 -15.65 12.71
C VAL A 371 -12.08 -15.64 14.08
N ALA A 372 -12.33 -14.63 14.92
CA ALA A 372 -11.76 -14.60 16.27
C ALA A 372 -12.22 -15.78 17.14
N ASP A 373 -13.48 -16.21 17.00
CA ASP A 373 -14.01 -17.42 17.66
C ASP A 373 -13.32 -18.69 17.18
N VAL A 374 -13.25 -18.89 15.87
CA VAL A 374 -12.61 -20.06 15.24
C VAL A 374 -11.14 -20.13 15.65
N VAL A 375 -10.40 -19.02 15.56
CA VAL A 375 -8.97 -18.99 15.91
C VAL A 375 -8.73 -19.34 17.38
N ALA A 376 -9.53 -18.75 18.29
CA ALA A 376 -9.45 -19.04 19.72
C ALA A 376 -9.78 -20.52 20.03
N ALA A 377 -10.80 -21.09 19.38
CA ALA A 377 -11.16 -22.50 19.53
C ALA A 377 -10.04 -23.45 19.08
N HIS A 378 -9.23 -23.03 18.10
CA HIS A 378 -8.07 -23.78 17.62
C HIS A 378 -6.83 -23.60 18.51
N GLY A 379 -6.90 -22.81 19.58
CA GLY A 379 -5.82 -22.64 20.57
C GLY A 379 -4.78 -21.60 20.17
N SER A 380 -5.10 -20.75 19.19
CA SER A 380 -4.28 -19.62 18.80
C SER A 380 -4.94 -18.31 19.21
N ASN A 381 -4.13 -17.29 19.42
CA ASN A 381 -4.58 -15.92 19.62
C ASN A 381 -3.90 -14.95 18.64
N ARG A 382 -3.14 -15.44 17.65
CA ARG A 382 -2.32 -14.61 16.75
C ARG A 382 -2.82 -14.70 15.32
N ILE A 383 -3.26 -13.55 14.81
CA ILE A 383 -3.65 -13.36 13.41
C ILE A 383 -2.73 -12.30 12.81
N ARG A 384 -2.36 -12.47 11.54
CA ARG A 384 -1.64 -11.44 10.80
C ARG A 384 -2.27 -11.17 9.45
N THR A 385 -2.51 -9.91 9.12
CA THR A 385 -2.93 -9.50 7.77
C THR A 385 -1.72 -9.40 6.84
N THR A 386 -1.94 -9.46 5.52
CA THR A 386 -0.84 -9.46 4.53
C THR A 386 -0.85 -8.23 3.62
N ALA A 387 0.30 -7.97 2.99
CA ALA A 387 0.41 -6.92 1.98
C ALA A 387 -0.39 -7.24 0.69
N GLN A 388 -0.93 -8.45 0.56
CA GLN A 388 -1.69 -8.94 -0.58
C GLN A 388 -3.21 -8.95 -0.31
N GLN A 389 -3.68 -8.34 0.79
CA GLN A 389 -5.10 -8.31 1.22
C GLN A 389 -5.63 -9.65 1.74
N LYS A 390 -4.75 -10.45 2.37
CA LYS A 390 -5.09 -11.74 2.99
C LYS A 390 -4.92 -11.66 4.50
N PHE A 391 -5.20 -12.75 5.20
CA PHE A 391 -4.78 -12.93 6.58
C PHE A 391 -4.31 -14.36 6.84
N ILE A 392 -3.52 -14.54 7.88
CA ILE A 392 -2.98 -15.81 8.31
C ILE A 392 -3.23 -16.02 9.81
N VAL A 393 -3.46 -17.27 10.18
CA VAL A 393 -3.61 -17.71 11.58
C VAL A 393 -2.35 -18.46 11.97
N LEU A 394 -1.74 -18.06 13.09
CA LEU A 394 -0.49 -18.66 13.57
C LEU A 394 -0.76 -19.73 14.63
N ASP A 395 0.30 -20.41 15.02
CA ASP A 395 0.44 -21.29 16.19
C ASP A 395 -0.57 -22.42 16.27
N VAL A 396 -0.89 -23.01 15.12
CA VAL A 396 -1.86 -24.09 14.99
C VAL A 396 -1.16 -25.43 15.15
N GLU A 397 -1.64 -26.25 16.08
CA GLU A 397 -1.17 -27.64 16.22
C GLU A 397 -1.50 -28.45 14.96
N GLU A 398 -0.61 -29.36 14.55
CA GLU A 398 -0.78 -30.16 13.32
C GLU A 398 -2.14 -30.86 13.26
N SER A 399 -2.58 -31.45 14.38
CA SER A 399 -3.85 -32.17 14.50
C SER A 399 -5.09 -31.28 14.34
N LYS A 400 -4.93 -29.95 14.36
CA LYS A 400 -5.99 -28.94 14.27
C LYS A 400 -5.98 -28.16 12.96
N VAL A 401 -5.02 -28.41 12.08
CA VAL A 401 -4.86 -27.66 10.82
C VAL A 401 -6.06 -27.85 9.90
N GLU A 402 -6.47 -29.09 9.62
CA GLU A 402 -7.55 -29.35 8.65
C GLU A 402 -8.93 -28.91 9.18
N SER A 403 -9.17 -29.00 10.49
CA SER A 403 -10.41 -28.45 11.07
C SER A 403 -10.44 -26.93 10.94
N LEU A 404 -9.32 -26.24 11.20
CA LEU A 404 -9.22 -24.79 11.01
C LEU A 404 -9.46 -24.40 9.56
N VAL A 405 -8.83 -25.10 8.61
CA VAL A 405 -9.02 -24.88 7.18
C VAL A 405 -10.49 -25.03 6.79
N THR A 406 -11.16 -26.05 7.32
CA THR A 406 -12.57 -26.34 7.03
C THR A 406 -13.49 -25.25 7.59
N GLU A 407 -13.30 -24.84 8.84
CA GLU A 407 -14.12 -23.81 9.48
C GLU A 407 -13.92 -22.42 8.83
N LEU A 408 -12.68 -22.03 8.52
CA LEU A 408 -12.41 -20.79 7.80
C LEU A 408 -13.01 -20.80 6.38
N ALA A 409 -12.96 -21.94 5.69
CA ALA A 409 -13.58 -22.08 4.38
C ALA A 409 -15.11 -21.91 4.44
N ALA A 410 -15.77 -22.39 5.50
CA ALA A 410 -17.21 -22.19 5.72
C ALA A 410 -17.58 -20.70 5.91
N LEU A 411 -16.64 -19.87 6.37
CA LEU A 411 -16.80 -18.40 6.44
C LEU A 411 -16.50 -17.70 5.09
N GLY A 412 -16.07 -18.46 4.08
CA GLY A 412 -15.66 -17.97 2.77
C GLY A 412 -14.18 -17.57 2.68
N PHE A 413 -13.34 -18.02 3.61
CA PHE A 413 -11.91 -17.75 3.63
C PHE A 413 -11.11 -19.01 3.32
N GLN A 414 -10.61 -19.10 2.09
CA GLN A 414 -10.03 -20.35 1.57
C GLN A 414 -8.52 -20.40 1.79
N ALA A 415 -8.02 -21.48 2.40
CA ALA A 415 -6.58 -21.78 2.47
C ALA A 415 -6.04 -22.40 1.17
N ARG A 416 -6.94 -22.99 0.37
CA ARG A 416 -6.65 -23.62 -0.92
C ARG A 416 -7.50 -22.97 -2.03
N PRO A 417 -7.37 -21.65 -2.26
CA PRO A 417 -8.18 -20.96 -3.26
C PRO A 417 -7.74 -21.29 -4.69
N SER A 418 -8.60 -20.95 -5.65
CA SER A 418 -8.18 -20.87 -7.07
C SER A 418 -7.03 -19.87 -7.25
N ALA A 419 -6.28 -20.00 -8.34
CA ALA A 419 -5.25 -19.03 -8.70
C ALA A 419 -5.82 -17.62 -8.88
N TRP A 420 -7.06 -17.48 -9.38
CA TRP A 420 -7.72 -16.19 -9.56
C TRP A 420 -8.03 -15.50 -8.25
N ARG A 421 -8.64 -16.21 -7.29
CA ARG A 421 -8.97 -15.69 -5.97
C ARG A 421 -7.72 -15.37 -5.15
N ARG A 422 -6.67 -16.19 -5.28
CA ARG A 422 -5.36 -15.97 -4.64
C ARG A 422 -4.68 -14.70 -5.14
N ASN A 423 -4.63 -14.51 -6.46
CA ASN A 423 -3.75 -13.54 -7.11
C ASN A 423 -4.44 -12.25 -7.56
N THR A 424 -5.75 -12.11 -7.31
CA THR A 424 -6.48 -10.87 -7.60
C THR A 424 -6.44 -9.92 -6.40
N MET A 425 -6.17 -8.64 -6.66
CA MET A 425 -6.33 -7.55 -5.70
C MET A 425 -7.18 -6.43 -6.28
N ALA A 426 -7.90 -5.73 -5.40
CA ALA A 426 -8.68 -4.56 -5.80
C ALA A 426 -8.60 -3.45 -4.76
N CYS A 427 -8.57 -2.21 -5.26
CA CYS A 427 -8.68 -1.02 -4.41
C CYS A 427 -10.13 -0.82 -3.95
N THR A 428 -10.40 0.24 -3.19
CA THR A 428 -11.76 0.55 -2.72
C THR A 428 -12.76 0.86 -3.84
N GLY A 429 -12.32 1.43 -4.97
CA GLY A 429 -13.22 1.71 -6.10
C GLY A 429 -14.23 2.83 -5.84
N ILE A 430 -15.14 3.03 -6.79
CA ILE A 430 -16.13 4.11 -6.75
C ILE A 430 -17.13 3.98 -5.60
N GLU A 431 -17.34 2.77 -5.06
CA GLU A 431 -18.18 2.50 -3.89
C GLU A 431 -17.97 3.53 -2.75
N PHE A 432 -16.71 3.81 -2.40
CA PHE A 432 -16.39 4.77 -1.33
C PHE A 432 -15.30 5.80 -1.67
N CYS A 433 -14.49 5.59 -2.71
CA CYS A 433 -13.35 6.45 -2.99
C CYS A 433 -13.73 7.67 -3.85
N LYS A 434 -13.49 8.87 -3.31
CA LYS A 434 -13.72 10.14 -4.04
C LYS A 434 -12.83 10.35 -5.26
N LEU A 435 -11.78 9.56 -5.44
CA LEU A 435 -10.86 9.67 -6.59
C LEU A 435 -11.13 8.60 -7.65
N ALA A 436 -11.99 7.63 -7.36
CA ALA A 436 -12.28 6.54 -8.27
C ALA A 436 -13.23 6.99 -9.39
N ILE A 437 -13.02 6.42 -10.56
CA ILE A 437 -13.80 6.63 -11.77
C ILE A 437 -14.67 5.41 -12.05
N VAL A 438 -14.27 4.23 -11.58
CA VAL A 438 -14.97 2.95 -11.82
C VAL A 438 -15.05 2.13 -10.53
N GLU A 439 -16.02 1.21 -10.48
CA GLU A 439 -16.15 0.21 -9.42
C GLU A 439 -15.01 -0.81 -9.50
N THR A 440 -14.53 -1.33 -8.36
CA THR A 440 -13.44 -2.32 -8.37
C THR A 440 -13.67 -3.53 -7.49
N LYS A 441 -14.22 -3.40 -6.29
CA LYS A 441 -14.36 -4.53 -5.36
C LYS A 441 -15.40 -5.51 -5.87
N ALA A 442 -16.59 -5.01 -6.21
CA ALA A 442 -17.66 -5.83 -6.75
C ALA A 442 -17.29 -6.41 -8.13
N ARG A 443 -16.70 -5.58 -9.01
CA ARG A 443 -16.25 -6.02 -10.35
C ARG A 443 -15.14 -7.07 -10.28
N ALA A 444 -14.21 -6.96 -9.34
CA ALA A 444 -13.16 -7.96 -9.15
C ALA A 444 -13.71 -9.27 -8.56
N ALA A 445 -14.69 -9.21 -7.65
CA ALA A 445 -15.37 -10.40 -7.16
C ALA A 445 -16.05 -11.16 -8.30
N GLN A 446 -16.82 -10.45 -9.14
CA GLN A 446 -17.45 -11.05 -10.32
C GLN A 446 -16.42 -11.61 -11.31
N LEU A 447 -15.33 -10.87 -11.56
CA LEU A 447 -14.24 -11.35 -12.42
C LEU A 447 -13.63 -12.65 -11.90
N ILE A 448 -13.42 -12.78 -10.58
CA ILE A 448 -12.91 -14.02 -9.97
C ILE A 448 -13.90 -15.16 -10.20
N ASP A 449 -15.18 -14.95 -9.87
CA ASP A 449 -16.19 -16.00 -9.98
C ASP A 449 -16.35 -16.47 -11.44
N ASP A 450 -16.38 -15.53 -12.40
CA ASP A 450 -16.45 -15.85 -13.84
C ASP A 450 -15.20 -16.65 -14.30
N LEU A 451 -14.00 -16.26 -13.87
CA LEU A 451 -12.75 -16.92 -14.29
C LEU A 451 -12.54 -18.27 -13.61
N GLU A 452 -13.02 -18.46 -12.38
CA GLU A 452 -13.07 -19.76 -11.71
C GLU A 452 -13.95 -20.76 -12.47
N GLU A 453 -15.02 -20.29 -13.13
CA GLU A 453 -15.86 -21.13 -14.00
C GLU A 453 -15.21 -21.40 -15.37
N ARG A 454 -14.68 -20.35 -16.01
CA ARG A 454 -14.19 -20.44 -17.40
C ARG A 454 -12.78 -21.03 -17.53
N ILE A 455 -11.91 -20.78 -16.56
CA ILE A 455 -10.53 -21.28 -16.51
C ILE A 455 -10.22 -21.81 -15.10
N PRO A 456 -10.82 -22.95 -14.70
CA PRO A 456 -10.68 -23.51 -13.35
C PRO A 456 -9.25 -24.00 -13.07
N ASP A 457 -8.61 -24.62 -14.05
CA ASP A 457 -7.31 -25.30 -13.91
C ASP A 457 -6.15 -24.43 -14.40
N LEU A 458 -5.96 -23.26 -13.78
CA LEU A 458 -4.81 -22.42 -14.07
C LEU A 458 -3.56 -22.93 -13.32
N ASP A 459 -2.62 -23.51 -14.06
CA ASP A 459 -1.41 -24.15 -13.53
C ASP A 459 -0.25 -23.20 -13.23
N VAL A 460 -0.41 -21.90 -13.52
CA VAL A 460 0.57 -20.85 -13.19
C VAL A 460 -0.12 -19.66 -12.52
N PRO A 461 0.53 -18.96 -11.59
CA PRO A 461 -0.04 -17.76 -11.02
C PRO A 461 -0.07 -16.63 -12.06
N ILE A 462 -1.23 -15.98 -12.20
CA ILE A 462 -1.40 -14.72 -12.95
C ILE A 462 -2.02 -13.71 -12.00
N THR A 463 -1.31 -12.61 -11.75
CA THR A 463 -1.78 -11.54 -10.86
C THR A 463 -2.69 -10.56 -11.60
N VAL A 464 -3.84 -10.24 -10.98
CA VAL A 464 -4.82 -9.31 -11.55
C VAL A 464 -5.09 -8.18 -10.57
N ASN A 465 -4.73 -6.95 -10.95
CA ASN A 465 -4.78 -5.79 -10.06
C ASN A 465 -5.80 -4.74 -10.54
N VAL A 466 -6.98 -4.74 -9.93
CA VAL A 466 -8.13 -3.87 -10.30
C VAL A 466 -8.09 -2.53 -9.56
N ASN A 467 -7.93 -1.44 -10.30
CA ASN A 467 -7.77 -0.10 -9.74
C ASN A 467 -8.79 0.88 -10.31
N GLY A 468 -9.46 1.65 -9.44
CA GLY A 468 -10.54 2.55 -9.85
C GLY A 468 -10.06 3.86 -10.48
N CYS A 469 -8.76 4.17 -10.40
CA CYS A 469 -8.16 5.40 -10.91
C CYS A 469 -6.63 5.27 -11.10
N PRO A 470 -5.95 6.28 -11.69
CA PRO A 470 -4.50 6.26 -11.90
C PRO A 470 -3.62 6.28 -10.64
N ASN A 471 -4.18 6.38 -9.43
CA ASN A 471 -3.39 6.43 -8.19
C ASN A 471 -2.70 5.11 -7.85
N SER A 472 -3.14 4.00 -8.44
CA SER A 472 -2.52 2.67 -8.31
C SER A 472 -2.44 2.18 -6.85
N CYS A 473 -3.56 2.31 -6.12
CA CYS A 473 -3.63 1.84 -4.72
C CYS A 473 -3.52 0.32 -4.63
N ALA A 474 -4.02 -0.43 -5.61
CA ALA A 474 -3.85 -1.87 -5.75
C ALA A 474 -2.81 -2.21 -6.84
N ARG A 475 -1.77 -1.38 -7.01
CA ARG A 475 -0.54 -1.67 -7.78
C ARG A 475 -0.71 -2.13 -9.24
N ILE A 476 -1.31 -1.29 -10.07
CA ILE A 476 -1.50 -1.51 -11.51
C ILE A 476 -0.21 -2.00 -12.21
N GLN A 477 0.90 -1.30 -12.00
CA GLN A 477 2.07 -1.44 -12.86
C GLN A 477 2.90 -2.69 -12.59
N VAL A 478 2.64 -3.39 -11.49
CA VAL A 478 3.46 -4.53 -11.03
C VAL A 478 2.60 -5.78 -10.89
N ALA A 479 1.61 -5.91 -11.78
CA ALA A 479 0.84 -7.11 -11.99
C ALA A 479 1.01 -7.61 -13.41
N ASP A 480 0.81 -8.90 -13.59
CA ASP A 480 0.70 -9.56 -14.87
C ASP A 480 -0.41 -8.89 -15.69
N ILE A 481 -1.58 -8.67 -15.07
CA ILE A 481 -2.70 -7.94 -15.65
C ILE A 481 -3.11 -6.78 -14.72
N GLY A 482 -2.57 -5.60 -14.99
CA GLY A 482 -2.88 -4.35 -14.29
C GLY A 482 -4.03 -3.59 -14.95
N LEU A 483 -5.07 -3.26 -14.19
CA LEU A 483 -6.27 -2.59 -14.71
C LEU A 483 -6.42 -1.19 -14.12
N LYS A 484 -6.26 -0.16 -14.96
CA LYS A 484 -6.39 1.26 -14.58
C LYS A 484 -7.74 1.83 -14.99
N GLY A 485 -8.62 2.04 -14.02
CA GLY A 485 -9.95 2.60 -14.18
C GLY A 485 -9.96 4.01 -14.78
N GLN A 486 -10.85 4.20 -15.75
CA GLN A 486 -11.13 5.46 -16.44
C GLN A 486 -12.46 5.34 -17.21
N LEU A 487 -12.95 6.44 -17.78
CA LEU A 487 -14.00 6.34 -18.80
C LEU A 487 -13.41 5.90 -20.15
N VAL A 488 -14.15 5.04 -20.84
CA VAL A 488 -13.82 4.50 -22.16
C VAL A 488 -15.03 4.69 -23.09
N LEU A 489 -14.85 4.47 -24.39
CA LEU A 489 -15.96 4.48 -25.35
C LEU A 489 -16.41 3.03 -25.59
N ASP A 490 -17.71 2.79 -25.54
CA ASP A 490 -18.30 1.52 -26.00
C ASP A 490 -18.40 1.48 -27.54
N ALA A 491 -18.99 0.40 -28.08
CA ALA A 491 -19.17 0.23 -29.52
C ALA A 491 -20.10 1.28 -30.16
N ASP A 492 -21.03 1.84 -29.37
CA ASP A 492 -21.98 2.88 -29.79
C ASP A 492 -21.41 4.30 -29.62
N GLY A 493 -20.19 4.43 -29.09
CA GLY A 493 -19.52 5.71 -28.86
C GLY A 493 -19.93 6.43 -27.58
N ASN A 494 -20.65 5.78 -26.67
CA ASN A 494 -21.00 6.32 -25.36
C ASN A 494 -19.81 6.22 -24.39
N GLN A 495 -19.69 7.19 -23.48
CA GLN A 495 -18.71 7.10 -22.41
C GLN A 495 -19.22 6.19 -21.29
N VAL A 496 -18.53 5.07 -21.09
CA VAL A 496 -18.86 4.06 -20.07
C VAL A 496 -17.65 3.78 -19.16
N PRO A 497 -17.88 3.23 -17.94
CA PRO A 497 -16.80 2.74 -17.09
C PRO A 497 -15.94 1.67 -17.80
N GLY A 498 -14.62 1.78 -17.67
CA GLY A 498 -13.71 0.77 -18.19
C GLY A 498 -12.28 0.92 -17.68
N TYR A 499 -11.35 0.22 -18.32
CA TYR A 499 -9.98 0.07 -17.87
C TYR A 499 -8.99 0.25 -19.02
N GLN A 500 -7.88 0.95 -18.76
CA GLN A 500 -6.66 0.77 -19.54
C GLN A 500 -5.87 -0.39 -18.94
N VAL A 501 -5.42 -1.29 -19.81
CA VAL A 501 -4.65 -2.47 -19.43
C VAL A 501 -3.16 -2.18 -19.44
N HIS A 502 -2.46 -2.73 -18.43
CA HIS A 502 -1.00 -2.79 -18.30
C HIS A 502 -0.63 -4.27 -18.19
N LEU A 503 0.25 -4.77 -19.04
CA LEU A 503 0.58 -6.20 -19.07
C LEU A 503 2.04 -6.49 -18.76
N GLY A 504 2.29 -7.56 -18.00
CA GLY A 504 3.61 -8.09 -17.71
C GLY A 504 4.42 -7.26 -16.73
N GLY A 505 3.76 -6.61 -15.77
CA GLY A 505 4.43 -6.00 -14.64
C GLY A 505 4.74 -7.05 -13.58
N GLY A 506 5.85 -6.87 -12.86
CA GLY A 506 6.27 -7.81 -11.82
C GLY A 506 7.18 -7.16 -10.81
N LEU A 507 7.44 -7.89 -9.73
CA LEU A 507 8.43 -7.60 -8.70
C LEU A 507 9.34 -8.84 -8.54
N GLY A 508 10.35 -8.78 -7.67
CA GLY A 508 11.32 -9.87 -7.58
C GLY A 508 12.03 -10.12 -8.91
N LEU A 509 12.06 -11.36 -9.40
CA LEU A 509 12.84 -11.74 -10.58
C LEU A 509 12.37 -11.04 -11.88
N ASP A 510 11.09 -10.68 -11.97
CA ASP A 510 10.53 -9.91 -13.10
C ASP A 510 10.29 -8.44 -12.73
N ALA A 511 11.12 -7.87 -11.84
CA ALA A 511 10.96 -6.48 -11.41
C ALA A 511 10.93 -5.51 -12.61
N GLY A 512 9.74 -4.96 -12.87
CA GLY A 512 9.47 -4.18 -14.08
C GLY A 512 8.03 -3.69 -14.12
N PHE A 513 7.79 -2.66 -14.92
CA PHE A 513 6.45 -2.11 -15.09
C PHE A 513 5.76 -2.69 -16.31
N GLY A 514 4.49 -3.05 -16.14
CA GLY A 514 3.67 -3.56 -17.22
C GLY A 514 3.56 -2.56 -18.38
N ARG A 515 3.62 -3.08 -19.61
CA ARG A 515 3.51 -2.26 -20.83
C ARG A 515 2.07 -1.80 -21.03
N LYS A 516 1.92 -0.53 -21.41
CA LYS A 516 0.63 0.00 -21.88
C LYS A 516 0.42 -0.42 -23.32
N LEU A 517 -0.68 -1.12 -23.59
CA LEU A 517 -1.10 -1.41 -24.96
C LEU A 517 -1.63 -0.12 -25.60
N ARG A 518 -1.09 0.25 -26.77
CA ARG A 518 -1.42 1.53 -27.42
C ARG A 518 -2.88 1.53 -27.88
N GLY A 519 -3.66 2.48 -27.36
CA GLY A 519 -5.08 2.64 -27.74
C GLY A 519 -6.02 1.59 -27.17
N HIS A 520 -5.50 0.52 -26.54
CA HIS A 520 -6.32 -0.56 -26.02
C HIS A 520 -6.95 -0.17 -24.68
N LYS A 521 -8.27 -0.33 -24.63
CA LYS A 521 -9.15 -0.05 -23.51
C LYS A 521 -10.22 -1.13 -23.51
N VAL A 522 -10.65 -1.54 -22.34
CA VAL A 522 -11.69 -2.56 -22.16
C VAL A 522 -12.82 -1.93 -21.35
N THR A 523 -14.06 -2.13 -21.76
CA THR A 523 -15.21 -1.72 -20.95
C THR A 523 -15.27 -2.54 -19.65
N SER A 524 -16.03 -2.10 -18.66
CA SER A 524 -16.22 -2.91 -17.45
C SER A 524 -16.94 -4.23 -17.75
N ASP A 525 -17.78 -4.25 -18.78
CA ASP A 525 -18.60 -5.42 -19.14
C ASP A 525 -17.78 -6.45 -19.92
N ASP A 526 -16.89 -6.00 -20.81
CA ASP A 526 -16.00 -6.88 -21.61
C ASP A 526 -14.75 -7.35 -20.82
N LEU A 527 -14.62 -6.96 -19.55
CA LEU A 527 -13.39 -7.19 -18.78
C LEU A 527 -13.07 -8.67 -18.62
N THR A 528 -14.07 -9.50 -18.29
CA THR A 528 -13.88 -10.95 -18.13
C THR A 528 -13.42 -11.58 -19.43
N ASP A 529 -14.11 -11.28 -20.54
CA ASP A 529 -13.80 -11.82 -21.86
C ASP A 529 -12.39 -11.44 -22.32
N TYR A 530 -11.94 -10.22 -21.99
CA TYR A 530 -10.56 -9.80 -22.23
C TYR A 530 -9.55 -10.62 -21.43
N VAL A 531 -9.75 -10.75 -20.11
CA VAL A 531 -8.81 -11.46 -19.23
C VAL A 531 -8.74 -12.94 -19.61
N GLU A 532 -9.88 -13.55 -19.93
CA GLU A 532 -9.93 -14.92 -20.47
C GLU A 532 -9.13 -15.04 -21.76
N ARG A 533 -9.37 -14.17 -22.75
CA ARG A 533 -8.69 -14.22 -24.05
C ARG A 533 -7.17 -14.11 -23.91
N VAL A 534 -6.68 -13.10 -23.18
CA VAL A 534 -5.22 -12.90 -23.02
C VAL A 534 -4.58 -14.05 -22.25
N THR A 535 -5.30 -14.62 -21.28
CA THR A 535 -4.84 -15.80 -20.53
C THR A 535 -4.75 -17.02 -21.43
N GLN A 536 -5.78 -17.31 -22.23
CA GLN A 536 -5.79 -18.44 -23.16
C GLN A 536 -4.69 -18.31 -24.22
N ASN A 537 -4.46 -17.10 -24.74
CA ASN A 537 -3.35 -16.83 -25.66
C ASN A 537 -2.00 -17.14 -25.01
N TYR A 538 -1.79 -16.67 -23.78
CA TYR A 538 -0.59 -17.00 -23.00
C TYR A 538 -0.43 -18.51 -22.82
N LEU A 539 -1.47 -19.22 -22.35
CA LEU A 539 -1.39 -20.67 -22.11
C LEU A 539 -1.07 -21.45 -23.38
N LYS A 540 -1.55 -20.99 -24.54
CA LYS A 540 -1.29 -21.58 -25.85
C LYS A 540 0.12 -21.30 -26.38
N GLU A 541 0.65 -20.11 -26.14
CA GLU A 541 1.89 -19.63 -26.74
C GLU A 541 3.13 -19.70 -25.83
N ARG A 542 2.92 -19.92 -24.53
CA ARG A 542 4.02 -20.01 -23.56
C ARG A 542 4.95 -21.17 -23.85
N THR A 543 6.24 -20.97 -23.59
CA THR A 543 7.21 -22.07 -23.55
C THR A 543 7.24 -22.71 -22.16
N GLU A 544 7.89 -23.88 -22.04
CA GLU A 544 8.00 -24.58 -20.76
C GLU A 544 8.65 -23.69 -19.69
N GLY A 545 7.96 -23.53 -18.55
CA GLY A 545 8.41 -22.70 -17.42
C GLY A 545 8.33 -21.18 -17.63
N GLU A 546 7.83 -20.71 -18.77
CA GLU A 546 7.73 -19.28 -19.06
C GLU A 546 6.60 -18.61 -18.25
N ARG A 547 6.91 -17.53 -17.54
CA ARG A 547 5.92 -16.74 -16.77
C ARG A 547 5.15 -15.77 -17.65
N PHE A 548 3.96 -15.36 -17.21
CA PHE A 548 3.13 -14.42 -17.96
C PHE A 548 3.87 -13.12 -18.30
N ALA A 549 4.58 -12.50 -17.35
CA ALA A 549 5.34 -11.28 -17.60
C ALA A 549 6.41 -11.41 -18.70
N GLN A 550 7.05 -12.58 -18.81
CA GLN A 550 8.04 -12.88 -19.84
C GLN A 550 7.38 -13.02 -21.21
N TRP A 551 6.32 -13.84 -21.31
CA TRP A 551 5.54 -13.97 -22.54
C TRP A 551 4.98 -12.62 -22.98
N ALA A 552 4.39 -11.87 -22.05
CA ALA A 552 3.80 -10.56 -22.29
C ALA A 552 4.83 -9.51 -22.71
N THR A 553 6.14 -9.77 -22.66
CA THR A 553 7.17 -8.89 -23.23
C THR A 553 7.44 -9.20 -24.70
N ARG A 554 7.44 -10.49 -25.09
CA ARG A 554 7.74 -10.93 -26.46
C ARG A 554 6.52 -11.10 -27.36
N ALA A 555 5.33 -11.28 -26.78
CA ALA A 555 4.11 -11.56 -27.53
C ALA A 555 3.74 -10.41 -28.48
N ASP A 556 3.22 -10.79 -29.65
CA ASP A 556 2.73 -9.85 -30.65
C ASP A 556 1.51 -9.07 -30.13
N GLN A 557 1.31 -7.87 -30.67
CA GLN A 557 0.26 -6.97 -30.19
C GLN A 557 -1.15 -7.59 -30.28
N GLU A 558 -1.41 -8.43 -31.28
CA GLU A 558 -2.71 -9.09 -31.50
C GLU A 558 -3.05 -10.08 -30.38
N ALA A 559 -2.04 -10.81 -29.86
CA ALA A 559 -2.24 -11.78 -28.79
C ALA A 559 -2.61 -11.13 -27.43
N LEU A 560 -2.44 -9.81 -27.31
CA LEU A 560 -2.63 -9.05 -26.07
C LEU A 560 -3.91 -8.21 -26.05
N THR A 561 -4.61 -8.11 -27.19
CA THR A 561 -5.75 -7.22 -27.39
C THR A 561 -7.08 -7.93 -27.45
#